data_AF-A0A2V6J742-F1
#
_entry.id   AF-A0A2V6J742-F1
#
_cell.length_a   1.000
_cell.length_b   1.000
_cell.length_c   1.000
_cell.angle_alpha   90.00
_cell.angle_beta   90.00
_cell.angle_gamma   90.00
#
_symmetry.space_group_name_H-M   'P 1'
#
loop_
_entity.id
_entity.type
_entity.pdbx_description
1 polymer ?
#
loop_
_entity_poly.entity_id
_entity_poly.type
_entity_poly.pdbx_seq_one_letter_code
_entity_poly.pdbx_strand_id
1 'polypeptide(L)'
;MISTPNILNLPSRLRYLTTGFFSRFHPLPIRERCHPGGRINPVGYFCLAHALLETGFLDLEPRVDCYERRGWLPWIVLFFPMKIAGLFFWLREKNRFRTITAGNRALVAAVNSRDLLLGRTLIICARKPM
;
A
#
# COMPACT_ATOMS: atom_id res chain seq x y z
N MET A 1 -8.57 7.55 -12.61
CA MET A 1 -7.18 7.21 -12.25
C MET A 1 -6.78 8.04 -11.04
N ILE A 2 -6.31 7.42 -9.97
CA ILE A 2 -5.87 8.11 -8.74
C ILE A 2 -4.42 7.74 -8.47
N SER A 3 -3.56 8.73 -8.23
CA SER A 3 -2.15 8.52 -7.88
C SER A 3 -1.89 8.94 -6.43
N THR A 4 -1.21 8.08 -5.67
CA THR A 4 -0.84 8.35 -4.27
C THR A 4 0.59 7.85 -3.99
N PRO A 5 1.35 8.50 -3.10
CA PRO A 5 2.60 7.93 -2.59
C PRO A 5 2.35 6.54 -1.97
N ASN A 6 3.15 5.55 -2.37
CA ASN A 6 2.99 4.20 -1.84
C ASN A 6 3.61 4.08 -0.44
N ILE A 7 2.77 3.95 0.57
CA ILE A 7 3.19 3.70 1.96
C ILE A 7 3.45 2.21 2.25
N LEU A 8 3.04 1.32 1.34
CA LEU A 8 3.18 -0.14 1.49
C LEU A 8 4.52 -0.67 1.00
N ASN A 9 5.38 0.17 0.41
CA ASN A 9 6.70 -0.23 -0.03
C ASN A 9 7.58 -0.67 1.16
N LEU A 10 8.55 -1.55 0.89
CA LEU A 10 9.47 -2.06 1.92
C LEU A 10 10.16 -0.96 2.75
N PRO A 11 10.75 0.09 2.15
CA PRO A 11 11.46 1.10 2.94
C PRO A 11 10.52 1.98 3.77
N SER A 12 9.29 2.26 3.33
CA SER A 12 8.35 2.97 4.21
C SER A 12 7.91 2.10 5.37
N ARG A 13 7.71 0.79 5.16
CA ARG A 13 7.39 -0.14 6.25
C ARG A 13 8.54 -0.24 7.25
N LEU A 14 9.77 -0.39 6.77
CA LEU A 14 10.94 -0.44 7.65
C LEU A 14 11.11 0.85 8.43
N ARG A 15 11.04 2.00 7.75
CA ARG A 15 11.14 3.31 8.41
C ARG A 15 9.98 3.55 9.38
N TYR A 16 8.77 3.09 9.08
CA TYR A 16 7.64 3.17 9.99
C TYR A 16 7.90 2.34 11.25
N LEU A 17 8.46 1.14 11.12
CA LEU A 17 8.83 0.32 12.27
C LEU A 17 9.93 0.96 13.12
N THR A 18 10.92 1.63 12.52
CA THR A 18 12.05 2.20 13.26
C THR A 18 11.81 3.62 13.78
N THR A 19 11.01 4.43 13.09
CA THR A 19 10.83 5.87 13.40
C THR A 19 9.38 6.25 13.67
N GLY A 20 8.41 5.38 13.38
CA GLY A 20 6.98 5.72 13.42
C GLY A 20 6.47 6.50 12.21
N PHE A 21 7.33 6.85 11.25
CA PHE A 21 6.96 7.66 10.08
C PHE A 21 7.29 6.98 8.74
N PHE A 22 6.35 7.01 7.80
CA PHE A 22 6.55 6.50 6.43
C PHE A 22 7.57 7.34 5.65
N SER A 23 8.32 6.74 4.72
CA SER A 23 9.47 7.37 4.02
C SER A 23 9.22 8.77 3.46
N ARG A 24 8.03 9.01 2.89
CA ARG A 24 7.66 10.30 2.28
C ARG A 24 6.95 11.25 3.26
N PHE A 25 6.66 10.79 4.46
CA PHE A 25 5.96 11.52 5.49
C PHE A 25 6.93 11.85 6.63
N HIS A 26 6.98 13.14 6.94
CA HIS A 26 7.81 13.69 8.00
C HIS A 26 6.89 14.26 9.08
N PRO A 27 7.37 14.35 10.34
CA PRO A 27 6.62 15.03 11.39
C PRO A 27 6.20 16.41 10.90
N LEU A 28 4.90 16.68 11.01
CA LEU A 28 4.33 17.96 10.61
C LEU A 28 4.65 18.98 11.71
N PRO A 29 5.10 20.20 11.35
CA PRO A 29 5.32 21.25 12.34
C PRO A 29 3.98 21.66 12.95
N ILE A 30 3.94 21.77 14.28
CA ILE A 30 2.77 22.21 15.03
C ILE A 30 2.84 23.74 15.12
N ARG A 31 1.75 24.43 14.73
CA ARG A 31 1.56 25.91 14.80
C ARG A 31 2.26 26.77 13.74
N GLU A 32 3.16 26.24 12.92
CA GLU A 32 3.57 26.96 11.72
C GLU A 32 2.40 26.92 10.71
N ARG A 33 2.19 28.00 9.94
CA ARG A 33 1.36 27.97 8.74
C ARG A 33 2.06 27.08 7.70
N CYS A 34 2.11 25.79 7.99
CA CYS A 34 2.40 24.80 6.98
C CYS A 34 1.17 24.87 6.08
N HIS A 35 1.26 25.67 5.00
CA HIS A 35 0.47 25.38 3.82
C HIS A 35 0.67 23.87 3.62
N PRO A 36 -0.37 23.04 3.74
CA PRO A 36 -0.24 21.61 3.44
C PRO A 36 -0.12 21.52 1.91
N GLY A 37 0.98 22.03 1.35
CA GLY A 37 1.20 22.28 -0.06
C GLY A 37 1.25 20.95 -0.79
N GLY A 38 0.07 20.44 -1.13
CA GLY A 38 -0.11 19.18 -1.84
C GLY A 38 0.30 17.91 -1.07
N ARG A 39 0.37 17.93 0.27
CA ARG A 39 0.68 16.69 1.02
C ARG A 39 -0.57 15.81 1.11
N ILE A 40 -0.65 14.84 0.21
CA ILE A 40 -1.69 13.78 0.20
C ILE A 40 -1.52 12.92 1.45
N ASN A 41 -2.61 12.64 2.18
CA ASN A 41 -2.57 11.77 3.36
C ASN A 41 -2.03 10.37 3.04
N PRO A 42 -1.32 9.72 3.98
CA PRO A 42 -0.86 8.35 3.81
C PRO A 42 -2.05 7.39 3.89
N VAL A 43 -2.69 7.10 2.75
CA VAL A 43 -3.77 6.12 2.66
C VAL A 43 -3.24 4.84 2.02
N GLY A 44 -3.46 3.71 2.68
CA GLY A 44 -3.07 2.39 2.16
C GLY A 44 -3.92 1.97 0.96
N TYR A 45 -3.34 1.14 0.08
CA TYR A 45 -4.03 0.62 -1.10
C TYR A 45 -5.38 -0.02 -0.77
N PHE A 46 -5.45 -0.85 0.28
CA PHE A 46 -6.67 -1.56 0.64
C PHE A 46 -7.83 -0.61 0.94
N CYS A 47 -7.59 0.47 1.70
CA CYS A 47 -8.62 1.46 2.04
C CYS A 47 -9.09 2.23 0.80
N LEU A 48 -8.16 2.60 -0.09
CA LEU A 48 -8.52 3.29 -1.35
C LEU A 48 -9.33 2.37 -2.27
N ALA A 49 -8.89 1.12 -2.42
CA ALA A 49 -9.59 0.13 -3.21
C ALA A 49 -10.99 -0.15 -2.64
N HIS A 50 -11.11 -0.28 -1.33
CA HIS A 50 -12.39 -0.45 -0.66
C HIS A 50 -13.34 0.71 -0.94
N ALA A 51 -12.89 1.95 -0.76
CA ALA A 51 -13.70 3.14 -1.03
C ALA A 51 -14.12 3.25 -2.51
N LEU A 52 -13.24 2.86 -3.44
CA LEU A 52 -13.56 2.82 -4.87
C LEU A 52 -14.61 1.75 -5.21
N LEU A 53 -14.54 0.56 -4.62
CA LEU A 53 -15.56 -0.47 -4.82
C LEU A 53 -16.89 -0.07 -4.19
N GLU A 54 -16.88 0.54 -3.00
CA GLU A 54 -18.11 1.01 -2.35
C GLU A 54 -18.82 2.12 -3.14
N THR A 55 -18.05 2.95 -3.85
CA THR A 55 -18.59 3.98 -4.74
C THR A 55 -19.06 3.43 -6.10
N GLY A 56 -18.95 2.11 -6.31
CA GLY A 56 -19.45 1.42 -7.50
C GLY A 56 -18.45 1.33 -8.66
N PHE A 57 -17.18 1.75 -8.48
CA PHE A 57 -16.18 1.54 -9.52
C PHE A 57 -15.87 0.05 -9.70
N LEU A 58 -15.64 -0.35 -10.95
CA LEU A 58 -15.33 -1.72 -11.36
C LEU A 58 -13.87 -1.82 -11.84
N ASP A 59 -13.35 -3.04 -11.94
CA ASP A 59 -12.03 -3.36 -12.50
C ASP A 59 -10.87 -2.56 -11.88
N LEU A 60 -10.60 -2.78 -10.59
CA LEU A 60 -9.46 -2.16 -9.91
C LEU A 60 -8.13 -2.81 -10.32
N GLU A 61 -7.33 -2.08 -11.08
CA GLU A 61 -5.96 -2.46 -11.41
C GLU A 61 -4.95 -1.57 -10.65
N PRO A 62 -4.19 -2.13 -9.69
CA PRO A 62 -3.05 -1.43 -9.12
C PRO A 62 -1.90 -1.40 -10.12
N ARG A 63 -1.42 -0.21 -10.44
CA ARG A 63 -0.22 0.04 -11.25
C ARG A 63 0.82 0.81 -10.46
N VAL A 64 2.07 0.65 -10.87
CA VAL A 64 3.21 1.31 -10.26
C VAL A 64 4.00 2.01 -11.35
N ASP A 65 4.30 3.28 -11.09
CA ASP A 65 5.02 4.14 -12.03
C ASP A 65 6.54 3.88 -12.00
N CYS A 66 7.11 3.93 -10.80
CA CYS A 66 8.56 3.80 -10.59
C CYS A 66 8.85 2.74 -9.52
N TYR A 67 9.74 1.79 -9.83
CA TYR A 67 10.33 0.90 -8.83
C TYR A 67 11.45 1.60 -8.06
N GLU A 68 11.56 1.31 -6.77
CA GLU A 68 12.54 1.95 -5.91
C GLU A 68 13.90 1.22 -6.00
N ARG A 69 14.92 1.91 -6.54
CA ARG A 69 16.23 1.31 -6.88
C ARG A 69 17.25 1.31 -5.73
N ARG A 70 16.89 1.79 -4.53
CA ARG A 70 17.87 2.06 -3.47
C ARG A 70 18.28 0.77 -2.74
N GLY A 71 19.40 0.19 -3.17
CA GLY A 71 20.18 -0.87 -2.51
C GLY A 71 19.49 -2.23 -2.42
N TRP A 72 19.60 -3.07 -3.44
CA TRP A 72 19.02 -4.43 -3.54
C TRP A 72 19.17 -5.36 -2.32
N LEU A 73 20.19 -5.17 -1.47
CA LEU A 73 20.51 -6.07 -0.36
C LEU A 73 19.48 -6.04 0.79
N PRO A 74 19.17 -4.90 1.43
CA PRO A 74 18.08 -4.80 2.41
C PRO A 74 16.71 -5.17 1.82
N TRP A 75 16.53 -5.04 0.50
CA TRP A 75 15.31 -5.47 -0.16
C TRP A 75 15.15 -6.99 -0.14
N ILE A 76 16.17 -7.75 -0.54
CA ILE A 76 16.11 -9.21 -0.51
C ILE A 76 15.87 -9.70 0.91
N VAL A 77 16.64 -9.18 1.87
CA VAL A 77 16.54 -9.59 3.27
C VAL A 77 15.16 -9.31 3.86
N LEU A 78 14.50 -8.20 3.50
CA LEU A 78 13.20 -7.84 4.06
C LEU A 78 12.01 -8.37 3.22
N PHE A 79 12.20 -8.59 1.93
CA PHE A 79 11.16 -9.03 1.01
C PHE A 79 10.69 -10.46 1.33
N PHE A 80 11.63 -11.39 1.52
CA PHE A 80 11.32 -12.78 1.84
C PHE A 80 10.54 -12.95 3.16
N PRO A 81 10.98 -12.39 4.31
CA PRO A 81 10.24 -12.53 5.56
C PRO A 81 8.86 -11.85 5.48
N MET A 82 8.72 -10.72 4.77
CA MET A 82 7.40 -10.10 4.57
C MET A 82 6.46 -10.98 3.74
N LYS A 83 6.96 -11.67 2.71
CA LYS A 83 6.16 -12.61 1.93
C LYS A 83 5.71 -13.81 2.75
N ILE A 84 6.60 -14.36 3.57
CA ILE A 84 6.31 -15.46 4.48
C ILE A 84 5.28 -15.03 5.52
N ALA A 85 5.49 -13.89 6.19
CA ALA A 85 4.53 -13.33 7.14
C ALA A 85 3.17 -13.03 6.49
N GLY A 86 3.17 -12.52 5.25
CA GLY A 86 1.95 -12.30 4.46
C GLY A 86 1.21 -13.60 4.14
N LEU A 87 1.93 -14.69 3.88
CA LEU A 87 1.33 -16.01 3.69
C LEU A 87 0.74 -16.57 4.99
N PHE A 88 1.45 -16.44 6.12
CA PHE A 88 0.90 -16.85 7.41
C PHE A 88 -0.33 -16.03 7.79
N PHE A 89 -0.30 -14.71 7.56
CA PHE A 89 -1.45 -13.84 7.71
C PHE A 89 -2.61 -14.34 6.86
N TRP A 90 -2.39 -14.63 5.58
CA TRP A 90 -3.41 -15.16 4.68
C TRP A 90 -4.02 -16.47 5.16
N LEU A 91 -3.17 -17.44 5.53
CA LEU A 91 -3.62 -18.75 6.01
C LEU A 91 -4.41 -18.62 7.31
N ARG A 92 -3.93 -17.78 8.24
CA ARG A 92 -4.63 -17.51 9.50
C ARG A 92 -5.96 -16.83 9.26
N GLU A 93 -6.01 -15.84 8.38
CA GLU A 93 -7.22 -15.10 8.08
C GLU A 93 -8.26 -15.98 7.38
N LYS A 94 -7.83 -16.80 6.41
CA LYS A 94 -8.68 -17.77 5.72
C LYS A 94 -9.24 -18.84 6.67
N ASN A 95 -8.38 -19.43 7.51
CA ASN A 95 -8.74 -20.60 8.30
C ASN A 95 -9.43 -20.24 9.62
N ARG A 96 -9.04 -19.13 10.27
CA ARG A 96 -9.51 -18.76 11.61
C ARG A 96 -10.60 -17.68 11.58
N PHE A 97 -10.40 -16.61 10.83
CA PHE A 97 -11.25 -15.41 10.93
C PHE A 97 -12.27 -15.30 9.79
N ARG A 98 -12.04 -15.98 8.66
CA ARG A 98 -12.92 -16.02 7.47
C ARG A 98 -13.31 -14.64 6.92
N THR A 99 -12.50 -13.60 7.15
CA THR A 99 -12.77 -12.24 6.66
C THR A 99 -12.41 -12.06 5.18
N ILE A 100 -11.65 -12.99 4.59
CA ILE A 100 -11.30 -12.98 3.16
C ILE A 100 -12.49 -13.52 2.35
N THR A 101 -13.31 -12.62 1.83
CA THR A 101 -14.42 -12.88 0.91
C THR A 101 -13.93 -12.91 -0.55
N ALA A 102 -14.72 -13.49 -1.46
CA ALA A 102 -14.40 -13.49 -2.89
C ALA A 102 -14.10 -12.08 -3.45
N GLY A 103 -14.83 -11.06 -3.00
CA GLY A 103 -14.66 -9.67 -3.45
C GLY A 103 -13.39 -8.97 -2.94
N ASN A 104 -12.94 -9.25 -1.71
CA ASN A 104 -11.75 -8.59 -1.13
C ASN A 104 -10.45 -9.37 -1.35
N ARG A 105 -10.54 -10.65 -1.77
CA ARG A 105 -9.42 -11.56 -1.95
C ARG A 105 -8.33 -10.97 -2.84
N ALA A 106 -8.71 -10.40 -3.98
CA ALA A 106 -7.78 -9.77 -4.91
C ALA A 106 -7.09 -8.55 -4.28
N LEU A 107 -7.82 -7.76 -3.50
CA LEU A 107 -7.29 -6.57 -2.82
C LEU A 107 -6.26 -6.95 -1.75
N VAL A 108 -6.59 -7.93 -0.90
CA VAL A 108 -5.70 -8.41 0.16
C VAL A 108 -4.42 -9.01 -0.44
N ALA A 109 -4.55 -9.78 -1.53
CA ALA A 109 -3.40 -10.35 -2.23
C ALA A 109 -2.50 -9.26 -2.83
N ALA A 110 -3.11 -8.20 -3.39
CA ALA A 110 -2.38 -7.09 -3.98
C ALA A 110 -1.53 -6.31 -2.96
N VAL A 111 -1.95 -6.19 -1.69
CA VAL A 111 -1.22 -5.47 -0.62
C VAL A 111 0.21 -5.97 -0.44
N ASN A 112 0.44 -7.28 -0.59
CA ASN A 112 1.76 -7.89 -0.50
C ASN A 112 2.27 -8.37 -1.88
N SER A 113 1.74 -7.83 -2.98
CA SER A 113 2.25 -8.08 -4.33
C SER A 113 3.66 -7.51 -4.52
N ARG A 114 4.37 -8.00 -5.54
CA ARG A 114 5.71 -7.47 -5.87
C ARG A 114 5.63 -5.98 -6.21
N ASP A 115 4.64 -5.59 -7.01
CA ASP A 115 4.49 -4.21 -7.45
C ASP A 115 4.24 -3.27 -6.27
N LEU A 116 3.34 -3.60 -5.35
CA LEU A 116 3.10 -2.72 -4.19
C LEU A 116 4.21 -2.76 -3.13
N LEU A 117 5.02 -3.81 -3.06
CA LEU A 117 6.16 -3.83 -2.14
C LEU A 117 7.35 -3.05 -2.69
N LEU A 118 7.57 -3.10 -4.01
CA LEU A 118 8.73 -2.50 -4.70
C LEU A 118 8.45 -1.12 -5.28
N GLY A 119 7.17 -0.78 -5.47
CA GLY A 119 6.74 0.42 -6.13
C GLY A 119 6.79 1.65 -5.25
N ARG A 120 7.27 2.76 -5.79
CA ARG A 120 7.38 4.03 -5.07
C ARG A 120 6.07 4.82 -5.09
N THR A 121 5.35 4.76 -6.21
CA THR A 121 4.10 5.51 -6.45
C THR A 121 3.03 4.51 -6.82
N LEU A 122 1.91 4.54 -6.10
CA LEU A 122 0.75 3.71 -6.36
C LEU A 122 -0.22 4.48 -7.25
N ILE A 123 -0.60 3.85 -8.35
CA ILE A 123 -1.62 4.34 -9.27
C ILE A 123 -2.75 3.32 -9.26
N ILE A 124 -3.97 3.78 -9.01
CA ILE A 124 -5.16 2.93 -9.09
C ILE A 124 -5.94 3.33 -10.33
N CYS A 125 -6.05 2.40 -11.27
CA CYS A 125 -6.95 2.49 -12.41
C CYS A 125 -8.27 1.83 -12.01
N ALA A 126 -9.37 2.54 -12.24
CA ALA A 126 -10.71 2.09 -11.93
C ALA A 126 -11.63 2.50 -13.07
N ARG A 127 -12.56 1.62 -13.46
CA ARG A 127 -13.55 1.89 -14.50
C ARG A 127 -14.84 2.38 -13.85
N LYS A 128 -15.36 3.51 -14.35
CA LYS A 128 -16.68 4.01 -13.92
C LYS A 128 -17.75 3.04 -14.45
N PRO A 129 -18.73 2.62 -13.63
CA PRO A 129 -19.88 1.90 -14.15
C PRO A 129 -20.63 2.83 -15.10
N MET A 130 -20.94 2.33 -16.30
CA MET A 130 -21.76 3.07 -17.28
C MET A 130 -23.20 3.15 -16.83
#